data_AF-A0A401ISL8-F1
#
_entry.id   AF-A0A401ISL8-F1
#
_cell.length_a   1.000
_cell.length_b   1.000
_cell.length_c   1.000
_cell.angle_alpha   90.00
_cell.angle_beta   90.00
_cell.angle_gamma   90.00
#
_symmetry.space_group_name_H-M   'P 1'
#
loop_
_entity.id
_entity.type
_entity.pdbx_description
1 polymer ?
#
loop_
_entity_poly.entity_id
_entity_poly.type
_entity_poly.pdbx_seq_one_letter_code
_entity_poly.pdbx_strand_id
1 'polypeptide(L)' 'MGNKLDILRDYQVAEEEAAELDSVCAMMGDSTVSHNLLKVYDEKRRSVRNEISNLQNILEAIEAAED' A
#
# COMPACT_ATOMS: atom_id res chain seq x y z
N MET A 1 5.29 24.01 2.12
CA MET A 1 5.47 22.61 2.57
C MET A 1 4.12 21.92 2.91
N GLY A 2 3.01 22.21 2.21
CA GLY A 2 1.78 21.39 2.32
C GLY A 2 1.97 20.03 1.62
N ASN A 3 2.49 20.07 0.39
CA ASN A 3 2.64 18.90 -0.47
C ASN A 3 3.44 17.73 0.15
N LYS A 4 4.56 17.98 0.85
CA LYS A 4 5.36 16.89 1.47
C LYS A 4 4.62 16.19 2.62
N LEU A 5 3.92 16.95 3.46
CA LEU A 5 3.15 16.40 4.57
C LEU A 5 1.91 15.64 4.07
N ASP A 6 1.28 16.13 3.01
CA ASP A 6 0.17 15.44 2.35
C ASP A 6 0.65 14.09 1.76
N ILE A 7 1.77 14.07 1.05
CA ILE A 7 2.37 12.82 0.50
C ILE A 7 2.76 11.84 1.63
N LEU A 8 3.32 12.33 2.74
CA LEU A 8 3.63 11.48 3.91
C LEU A 8 2.37 10.86 4.51
N ARG A 9 1.28 11.62 4.57
CA ARG A 9 0.00 11.11 5.06
C ARG A 9 -0.56 10.04 4.13
N ASP A 10 -0.54 10.28 2.82
CA ASP A 10 -0.99 9.31 1.82
C ASP A 10 -0.16 8.03 1.87
N TYR A 11 1.16 8.16 2.07
CA TYR A 11 2.06 7.02 2.27
C TYR A 11 1.67 6.19 3.49
N GLN A 12 1.42 6.83 4.64
CA GLN A 12 1.02 6.15 5.88
C GLN A 12 -0.32 5.43 5.74
N VAL A 13 -1.29 6.04 5.07
CA VAL A 13 -2.60 5.43 4.82
C VAL A 13 -2.46 4.20 3.91
N ALA A 14 -1.63 4.28 2.87
CA ALA A 14 -1.38 3.14 1.98
C ALA A 14 -0.68 1.98 2.70
N GLU A 15 0.28 2.26 3.60
CA GLU A 15 0.92 1.25 4.46
C GLU A 15 -0.08 0.54 5.39
N GLU A 16 -0.98 1.30 6.04
CA GLU A 16 -2.05 0.73 6.87
C GLU A 16 -2.98 -0.18 6.04
N GLU A 17 -3.40 0.28 4.86
CA GLU A 17 -4.25 -0.52 3.96
C GLU A 17 -3.53 -1.80 3.48
N ALA A 18 -2.24 -1.73 3.17
CA ALA A 18 -1.47 -2.90 2.79
C ALA A 18 -1.40 -3.94 3.93
N ALA A 19 -1.20 -3.48 5.17
CA ALA A 19 -1.16 -4.34 6.34
C ALA A 19 -2.51 -5.03 6.61
N GLU A 20 -3.63 -4.31 6.44
CA GLU A 20 -4.97 -4.88 6.53
C GLU A 20 -5.19 -5.95 5.46
N LEU A 21 -4.80 -5.68 4.21
CA LEU A 21 -4.94 -6.62 3.10
C LEU A 21 -4.09 -7.89 3.32
N ASP A 22 -2.88 -7.75 3.85
CA ASP A 22 -2.03 -8.89 4.21
C ASP A 22 -2.69 -9.76 5.30
N SER A 23 -3.29 -9.14 6.31
CA SER A 23 -4.03 -9.84 7.36
C SER A 23 -5.24 -10.59 6.80
N VAL A 24 -6.05 -9.95 5.94
CA VAL A 24 -7.21 -10.57 5.30
C VAL A 24 -6.79 -11.75 4.41
N CYS A 25 -5.78 -11.57 3.55
CA CYS A 25 -5.27 -12.67 2.72
C CYS A 25 -4.77 -13.85 3.57
N ALA A 26 -4.09 -13.57 4.70
CA ALA A 26 -3.62 -14.62 5.61
C ALA A 26 -4.78 -15.37 6.29
N MET A 27 -5.85 -14.69 6.68
CA MET A 27 -7.03 -15.30 7.30
C MET A 27 -7.87 -16.14 6.33
N MET A 28 -7.83 -15.85 5.03
CA MET A 28 -8.62 -16.55 4.01
C MET A 28 -8.03 -17.89 3.54
N GLY A 29 -6.88 -18.29 4.08
CA GLY A 29 -6.02 -19.37 3.57
C GLY A 29 -6.49 -20.83 3.65
N ASP A 30 -7.78 -21.15 3.85
CA ASP A 30 -8.21 -22.58 3.96
C ASP A 30 -9.65 -22.90 3.46
N SER A 31 -10.29 -22.02 2.68
CA SER A 31 -11.66 -22.26 2.17
C SER A 31 -11.72 -22.32 0.65
N THR A 32 -12.33 -23.35 0.08
CA THR A 32 -12.55 -23.49 -1.39
C THR A 32 -13.36 -22.33 -2.00
N VAL A 33 -14.14 -21.61 -1.18
CA VAL A 33 -14.93 -20.43 -1.58
C VAL A 33 -14.03 -19.18 -1.78
N SER A 34 -12.81 -19.20 -1.24
CA SER A 34 -11.94 -18.03 -1.14
C SER A 34 -11.12 -17.73 -2.40
N HIS A 35 -11.02 -18.62 -3.40
CA HIS A 35 -10.00 -18.47 -4.45
C HIS A 35 -10.16 -17.21 -5.33
N ASN A 36 -11.40 -16.89 -5.74
CA ASN A 36 -11.67 -15.66 -6.51
C ASN A 36 -11.56 -14.40 -5.65
N LEU A 37 -11.98 -14.47 -4.38
CA LEU A 37 -11.83 -13.37 -3.42
C LEU A 37 -10.35 -13.09 -3.12
N LEU A 38 -9.57 -14.13 -2.84
CA LEU A 38 -8.12 -14.06 -2.65
C LEU A 38 -7.44 -13.41 -3.85
N LYS A 39 -7.83 -13.77 -5.07
CA LYS A 39 -7.28 -13.14 -6.28
C LYS A 39 -7.56 -11.63 -6.31
N VAL A 40 -8.78 -11.21 -5.98
CA VAL A 40 -9.14 -9.78 -5.93
C VAL A 40 -8.38 -9.05 -4.82
N TYR A 41 -8.27 -9.64 -3.63
CA TYR A 41 -7.50 -9.07 -2.53
C TYR A 41 -5.99 -9.02 -2.84
N ASP A 42 -5.45 -10.02 -3.51
CA ASP A 42 -4.05 -10.05 -3.96
C ASP A 42 -3.77 -9.00 -5.04
N GLU A 43 -4.69 -8.80 -5.99
CA GLU A 43 -4.60 -7.74 -6.99
C GLU A 43 -4.65 -6.36 -6.32
N LYS A 44 -5.56 -6.17 -5.37
CA LYS A 44 -5.66 -4.93 -4.60
C LYS A 44 -4.38 -4.68 -3.78
N ARG A 45 -3.87 -5.70 -3.09
CA ARG A 45 -2.61 -5.64 -2.35
C ARG A 45 -1.43 -5.24 -3.22
N ARG A 46 -1.33 -5.82 -4.43
CA ARG A 46 -0.29 -5.45 -5.39
C ARG A 46 -0.40 -3.98 -5.82
N SER A 47 -1.63 -3.50 -6.04
CA SER A 47 -1.87 -2.09 -6.37
C SER A 47 -1.41 -1.15 -5.26
N VAL A 48 -1.81 -1.42 -4.01
CA VAL A 48 -1.44 -0.58 -2.85
C VAL A 48 0.08 -0.58 -2.64
N ARG A 49 0.75 -1.72 -2.81
CA ARG A 49 2.23 -1.77 -2.72
C ARG A 49 2.93 -0.97 -3.81
N ASN A 50 2.38 -0.93 -5.02
CA ASN A 50 2.92 -0.09 -6.08
C ASN A 50 2.75 1.40 -5.74
N GLU A 51 1.62 1.77 -5.11
CA GLU A 51 1.36 3.13 -4.65
C GLU A 51 2.33 3.55 -3.54
N ILE A 52 2.53 2.70 -2.52
CA ILE A 52 3.55 2.89 -1.48
C ILE A 52 4.93 3.16 -2.10
N SER A 53 5.36 2.31 -3.05
CA SER A 53 6.66 2.46 -3.69
C SER A 53 6.78 3.77 -4.48
N ASN A 54 5.71 4.19 -5.17
CA ASN A 54 5.69 5.46 -5.88
C ASN A 54 5.77 6.65 -4.92
N LEU A 55 5.00 6.63 -3.83
CA LEU A 55 5.00 7.68 -2.81
C LEU A 55 6.36 7.79 -2.12
N GLN A 56 6.98 6.65 -1.81
CA GLN A 56 8.35 6.61 -1.27
C GLN A 56 9.35 7.27 -2.22
N ASN A 57 9.34 6.90 -3.51
CA ASN A 57 10.23 7.51 -4.50
C ASN A 57 10.04 9.03 -4.60
N ILE A 58 8.80 9.53 -4.47
CA ILE A 58 8.52 10.96 -4.48
C ILE A 58 9.07 11.64 -3.21
N LEU A 59 8.89 11.02 -2.04
CA LEU A 59 9.42 11.54 -0.78
C LEU A 59 10.95 11.64 -0.79
N GLU A 60 11.62 10.60 -1.28
CA GLU A 60 13.08 10.57 -1.45
C GLU A 60 13.54 11.68 -2.40
N ALA A 61 12.81 11.90 -3.51
CA ALA A 61 13.13 12.98 -4.45
C ALA A 61 12.92 14.38 -3.86
N ILE A 62 11.90 14.57 -3.01
CA ILE A 62 11.68 15.84 -2.29
C ILE A 62 12.81 16.07 -1.30
N GLU A 63 13.21 15.06 -0.53
CA GLU A 63 14.29 15.16 0.44
C GLU A 63 15.63 15.50 -0.22
N ALA A 64 15.97 14.82 -1.33
CA ALA A 64 17.17 15.13 -2.10
C ALA A 64 17.19 16.52 -2.75
N ALA A 65 16.03 17.15 -2.93
CA ALA A 65 15.92 18.51 -3.46
C ALA A 65 15.91 19.60 -2.37
N GLU A 66 15.70 19.20 -1.11
CA GLU A 66 15.75 20.08 0.06
C GLU A 66 17.17 20.17 0.67
N ASP A 67 18.03 19.18 0.40
CA ASP A 67 19.49 19.18 0.66
C ASP A 67 20.27 20.12 -0.29
#